data_AF-A0A640MXI3-F1
#
_entry.id   AF-A0A640MXI3-F1
#
_cell.length_a   1.000
_cell.length_b   1.000
_cell.length_c   1.000
_cell.angle_alpha   90.00
_cell.angle_beta   90.00
_cell.angle_gamma   90.00
#
_symmetry.space_group_name_H-M   'P 1'
#
loop_
_entity.id
_entity.type
_entity.pdbx_description
1 polymer ?
#
loop_
_entity_poly.entity_id
_entity_poly.type
_entity_poly.pdbx_seq_one_letter_code
_entity_poly.pdbx_strand_id
1 'polypeptide(L)'
;MANEQSQSNAHKGNHKLAKTYNFFQQALTIAIVLFISKIIESFIPFPMPASVIGLVLLFILLCTGVVKLGQVEGVGTALTNNISFLFVPAGISVINSLPILSQHPILILLLIIISTLLLLICVGFVSQLFVTKTLFPSKEQNEQTKLGEGN
;
A
#
# COMPACT_ATOMS: atom_id res chain seq x y z
N MET A 1 -39.81 16.07 43.72
CA MET A 1 -38.60 16.91 43.73
C MET A 1 -37.49 16.17 44.48
N ALA A 2 -36.99 15.07 43.90
CA ALA A 2 -35.95 14.23 44.53
C ALA A 2 -35.22 13.33 43.49
N ASN A 3 -34.88 13.85 42.31
CA ASN A 3 -33.94 13.16 41.43
C ASN A 3 -33.22 14.15 40.51
N GLU A 4 -32.57 15.12 41.14
CA GLU A 4 -31.41 15.80 40.57
C GLU A 4 -30.17 14.95 40.89
N GLN A 5 -29.27 14.82 39.91
CA GLN A 5 -27.82 14.56 40.04
C GLN A 5 -27.22 13.14 39.90
N SER A 6 -27.95 12.04 39.67
CA SER A 6 -27.30 10.72 39.57
C SER A 6 -26.97 10.18 38.16
N GLN A 7 -27.08 10.95 37.08
CA GLN A 7 -26.51 10.56 35.76
C GLN A 7 -25.91 11.72 34.96
N SER A 8 -25.36 12.72 35.66
CA SER A 8 -24.31 13.58 35.13
C SER A 8 -22.99 13.06 35.69
N ASN A 9 -21.99 12.81 34.84
CA ASN A 9 -20.62 12.32 35.14
C ASN A 9 -20.37 10.79 35.02
N ALA A 10 -20.35 10.25 33.80
CA ALA A 10 -19.60 9.01 33.53
C ALA A 10 -19.17 8.82 32.06
N HIS A 11 -18.74 9.88 31.36
CA HIS A 11 -17.90 9.67 30.17
C HIS A 11 -16.84 10.77 30.03
N LYS A 12 -15.96 10.84 31.03
CA LYS A 12 -14.70 11.58 30.95
C LYS A 12 -13.56 10.56 30.89
N GLY A 13 -12.77 10.64 29.82
CA GLY A 13 -11.39 10.15 29.83
C GLY A 13 -11.17 8.82 29.13
N ASN A 14 -10.92 8.89 27.82
CA ASN A 14 -9.77 8.23 27.19
C ASN A 14 -9.51 8.87 25.83
N HIS A 15 -9.19 10.17 25.85
CA HIS A 15 -8.51 10.79 24.73
C HIS A 15 -7.11 10.17 24.69
N LYS A 16 -6.93 9.06 23.94
CA LYS A 16 -5.59 8.62 23.55
C LYS A 16 -4.95 9.85 22.93
N LEU A 17 -3.90 10.36 23.56
CA LEU A 17 -3.08 11.44 23.03
C LEU A 17 -2.61 11.02 21.64
N ALA A 18 -3.34 11.45 20.62
CA ALA A 18 -2.90 11.36 19.24
C ALA A 18 -1.63 12.19 19.20
N LYS A 19 -0.48 11.51 19.25
CA LYS A 19 0.81 12.14 19.14
C LYS A 19 0.84 12.79 17.76
N THR A 20 0.70 14.11 17.69
CA THR A 20 0.84 14.86 16.46
C THR A 20 2.29 14.74 16.02
N TYR A 21 2.51 13.92 14.99
CA TYR A 21 3.82 13.80 14.39
C TYR A 21 3.98 14.96 13.40
N ASN A 22 5.03 15.74 13.60
CA ASN A 22 5.35 16.81 12.66
C ASN A 22 5.66 16.21 11.29
N PHE A 23 5.22 16.88 10.22
CA PHE A 23 5.42 16.45 8.84
C PHE A 23 6.90 16.11 8.54
N PHE A 24 7.84 16.86 9.12
CA PHE A 24 9.28 16.58 9.03
C PHE A 24 9.68 15.24 9.65
N GLN A 25 9.14 14.89 10.83
CA GLN A 25 9.42 13.61 11.47
C GLN A 25 8.83 12.44 10.67
N GLN A 26 7.70 12.67 10.00
CA GLN A 26 7.11 11.66 9.12
C GLN A 26 7.98 11.41 7.87
N ALA A 27 8.45 12.48 7.24
CA ALA A 27 9.35 12.41 6.09
C ALA A 27 10.67 11.72 6.45
N LEU A 28 11.22 12.06 7.63
CA LEU A 28 12.43 11.43 8.14
C LEU A 28 12.23 9.93 8.39
N THR A 29 11.07 9.50 8.90
CA THR A 29 10.75 8.08 9.11
C THR A 29 10.78 7.32 7.78
N ILE A 30 10.11 7.84 6.75
CA ILE A 30 10.10 7.23 5.40
C ILE A 30 11.52 7.22 4.80
N ALA A 31 12.28 8.30 4.95
CA ALA A 31 13.64 8.42 4.44
C ALA A 31 14.60 7.43 5.12
N ILE A 32 14.52 7.26 6.43
CA ILE A 32 15.34 6.29 7.19
C ILE A 32 15.03 4.87 6.72
N VAL A 33 13.74 4.53 6.56
CA VAL A 33 13.35 3.21 6.07
C VAL A 33 13.91 2.96 4.67
N LEU A 34 13.78 3.93 3.74
CA LEU A 34 14.35 3.81 2.39
C LEU A 34 15.88 3.70 2.40
N PHE A 35 16.56 4.43 3.29
CA PHE A 35 18.02 4.36 3.43
C PHE A 35 18.46 2.97 3.92
N ILE A 36 17.79 2.42 4.93
CA ILE A 36 18.01 1.05 5.41
C ILE A 36 17.75 0.04 4.28
N SER A 37 16.68 0.22 3.52
CA SER A 37 16.37 -0.64 2.38
C SER A 37 17.41 -0.58 1.26
N LYS A 38 18.04 0.57 1.03
CA LYS A 38 19.15 0.71 0.08
C LYS A 38 20.40 -0.04 0.55
N ILE A 39 20.67 -0.02 1.86
CA ILE A 39 21.74 -0.81 2.46
C ILE A 39 21.45 -2.31 2.27
N ILE A 40 20.23 -2.75 2.57
CA ILE A 40 19.80 -4.15 2.40
C ILE A 40 19.89 -4.59 0.94
N GLU A 41 19.47 -3.75 -0.01
CA GLU A 41 19.61 -4.00 -1.45
C GLU A 41 21.06 -4.33 -1.80
N SER A 42 22.03 -3.59 -1.26
CA SER A 42 23.45 -3.79 -1.54
C SER A 42 24.01 -5.13 -1.03
N PHE A 43 23.36 -5.77 -0.06
CA PHE A 43 23.76 -7.07 0.47
C PHE A 43 23.06 -8.24 -0.20
N ILE A 44 21.90 -8.00 -0.84
CA ILE A 44 21.12 -9.05 -1.49
C ILE A 44 21.62 -9.27 -2.92
N PRO A 45 21.91 -10.52 -3.34
CA PRO A 45 22.40 -10.82 -4.70
C PRO A 45 21.32 -10.76 -5.80
N PHE A 46 20.07 -10.38 -5.44
CA PHE A 46 18.92 -10.33 -6.33
C PHE A 46 18.55 -8.87 -6.67
N PRO A 47 18.25 -8.53 -7.94
CA PRO A 47 17.92 -7.18 -8.37
C PRO A 47 16.49 -6.79 -7.95
N MET A 48 16.28 -6.48 -6.67
CA MET A 48 15.04 -5.88 -6.18
C MET A 48 15.25 -4.38 -5.92
N PRO A 49 14.36 -3.50 -6.41
CA PRO A 49 14.46 -2.07 -6.10
C PRO A 49 14.35 -1.81 -4.60
N ALA A 50 15.21 -0.94 -4.03
CA ALA A 50 15.13 -0.53 -2.62
C ALA A 50 13.74 -0.05 -2.20
N SER A 51 12.96 0.56 -3.10
CA SER A 51 11.59 1.00 -2.79
C SER A 51 10.66 -0.16 -2.39
N VAL A 52 10.76 -1.30 -3.08
CA VAL A 52 9.95 -2.50 -2.75
C VAL A 52 10.37 -3.09 -1.42
N ILE A 53 11.67 -3.16 -1.16
CA ILE A 53 12.22 -3.59 0.13
C ILE A 53 11.74 -2.67 1.26
N GLY A 54 11.72 -1.35 1.01
CA GLY A 54 11.23 -0.35 1.95
C GLY A 54 9.75 -0.45 2.25
N LEU A 55 8.93 -0.78 1.25
CA LEU A 55 7.50 -1.03 1.45
C LEU A 55 7.28 -2.22 2.39
N VAL A 56 7.96 -3.34 2.15
CA VAL A 56 7.84 -4.55 2.99
C VAL A 56 8.39 -4.27 4.40
N LEU A 57 9.52 -3.58 4.51
CA LEU A 57 10.13 -3.23 5.79
C LEU A 57 9.22 -2.30 6.61
N LEU A 58 8.67 -1.25 5.99
CA LEU A 58 7.73 -0.34 6.62
C LEU A 58 6.46 -1.07 7.08
N PHE A 59 5.95 -1.97 6.25
CA PHE A 59 4.78 -2.78 6.58
C PHE A 59 5.03 -3.64 7.82
N ILE A 60 6.18 -4.32 7.91
CA ILE A 60 6.56 -5.10 9.09
C ILE A 60 6.66 -4.18 10.32
N LEU A 61 7.32 -3.02 10.20
CA LEU A 61 7.46 -2.04 11.29
C LEU A 61 6.12 -1.51 11.81
N LEU A 62 5.14 -1.39 10.91
CA LEU A 62 3.77 -1.01 11.21
C LEU A 62 3.02 -2.16 11.93
N CYS A 63 3.19 -3.40 11.47
CA CYS A 63 2.63 -4.59 12.11
C CYS A 63 3.21 -4.83 13.52
N THR A 64 4.51 -4.59 13.74
CA THR A 64 5.15 -4.70 15.06
C THR A 64 4.78 -3.53 15.99
N GLY A 65 4.13 -2.47 15.46
CA GLY A 65 3.74 -1.29 16.24
C GLY A 65 4.91 -0.38 16.64
N VAL A 66 6.11 -0.63 16.10
CA VAL A 66 7.32 0.21 16.29
C VAL A 66 7.11 1.57 15.62
N VAL A 67 6.53 1.56 14.42
CA VAL A 67 6.08 2.75 13.71
C VAL A 67 4.56 2.82 13.81
N LYS A 68 4.02 3.96 14.25
CA LYS A 68 2.57 4.20 14.23
C LYS A 68 2.15 4.74 12.87
N LEU A 69 0.94 4.40 12.40
CA LEU A 69 0.42 4.88 11.11
C LEU A 69 0.49 6.41 10.98
N GLY A 70 0.16 7.14 12.05
CA GLY A 70 0.28 8.60 12.09
C GLY A 70 1.71 9.15 11.92
N GLN A 71 2.76 8.32 11.94
CA GLN A 71 4.14 8.73 11.61
C GLN A 71 4.44 8.71 10.12
N VAL A 72 3.58 8.15 9.28
CA VAL A 72 3.86 8.03 7.84
C VAL A 72 2.69 8.47 6.98
N GLU A 73 1.48 8.44 7.52
CA GLU A 73 0.23 8.71 6.80
C GLU A 73 0.18 10.11 6.16
N GLY A 74 0.59 11.17 6.87
CA GLY A 74 0.51 12.53 6.36
C GLY A 74 1.42 12.75 5.14
N VAL A 75 2.71 12.44 5.28
CA VAL A 75 3.69 12.54 4.17
C VAL A 75 3.40 11.53 3.07
N GLY A 76 3.04 10.29 3.39
CA GLY A 76 2.68 9.27 2.39
C GLY A 76 1.46 9.66 1.57
N THR A 77 0.43 10.22 2.20
CA THR A 77 -0.75 10.76 1.52
C THR A 77 -0.38 11.96 0.65
N ALA A 78 0.45 12.88 1.16
CA ALA A 78 0.91 14.03 0.39
C ALA A 78 1.71 13.62 -0.86
N LEU A 79 2.63 12.67 -0.74
CA LEU A 79 3.41 12.11 -1.87
C LEU A 79 2.50 11.43 -2.90
N THR A 80 1.52 10.65 -2.45
CA THR A 80 0.58 9.95 -3.32
C THR A 80 -0.36 10.91 -4.05
N ASN A 81 -0.88 11.92 -3.35
CA ASN A 81 -1.72 12.97 -3.94
C ASN A 81 -0.96 13.79 -4.99
N ASN A 82 0.35 13.95 -4.82
CA ASN A 82 1.21 14.68 -5.75
C ASN A 82 2.03 13.75 -6.66
N ILE A 83 1.61 12.49 -6.86
CA ILE A 83 2.39 11.53 -7.64
C ILE A 83 2.60 12.00 -9.09
N SER A 84 1.61 12.67 -9.68
CA SER A 84 1.72 13.28 -11.02
C SER A 84 2.85 14.30 -11.11
N PHE A 85 3.09 15.08 -10.05
CA PHE A 85 4.21 16.02 -9.99
C PHE A 85 5.55 15.29 -9.93
N LEU A 86 5.64 14.20 -9.17
CA LEU A 86 6.84 13.35 -9.10
C LEU A 86 7.13 12.59 -10.41
N PHE A 87 6.11 12.37 -11.25
CA PHE A 87 6.29 11.79 -12.58
C PHE A 87 6.86 12.78 -13.60
N VAL A 88 6.77 14.09 -13.40
CA VAL A 88 7.28 15.07 -14.39
C VAL A 88 8.81 14.94 -14.57
N PRO A 89 9.65 14.94 -13.52
CA PRO A 89 11.10 14.75 -13.66
C PRO A 89 11.47 13.37 -14.24
N ALA A 90 10.73 12.33 -13.85
CA ALA A 90 10.93 10.97 -14.36
C ALA A 90 10.62 10.91 -15.87
N GLY A 91 9.52 11.54 -16.30
CA GLY A 91 9.12 11.62 -17.70
C GLY A 91 10.12 12.39 -18.56
N ILE A 92 10.66 13.51 -18.06
CA ILE A 92 11.71 14.27 -18.75
C ILE A 92 12.95 13.40 -19.00
N SER A 93 13.32 12.55 -18.05
CA SER A 93 14.45 11.61 -18.21
C SER A 93 14.19 10.58 -19.31
N VAL A 94 12.95 10.11 -19.44
CA VAL A 94 12.53 9.21 -20.54
C VAL A 94 12.57 9.95 -21.88
N ILE A 95 12.15 11.21 -21.93
CA ILE A 95 12.17 12.03 -23.15
C ILE A 95 13.59 12.17 -23.70
N ASN A 96 14.58 12.37 -22.84
CA ASN A 96 16.01 12.41 -23.22
C ASN A 96 16.50 11.08 -23.84
N SER A 97 15.81 9.98 -23.55
CA SER A 97 16.13 8.64 -24.07
C SER A 97 15.24 8.21 -25.24
N LEU A 98 14.37 9.10 -25.76
CA LEU A 98 13.50 8.81 -26.91
C LEU A 98 14.23 8.35 -28.16
N PRO A 99 15.42 8.85 -28.53
CA PRO A 99 16.11 8.38 -29.73
C PRO A 99 16.37 6.86 -29.73
N ILE A 100 16.56 6.27 -28.55
CA ILE A 100 16.75 4.82 -28.36
C ILE A 100 15.42 4.09 -28.44
N LEU A 101 14.36 4.63 -27.83
CA LEU A 101 13.00 4.06 -27.87
C LEU A 101 12.41 4.07 -29.29
N SER A 102 12.71 5.11 -30.08
CA SER A 102 12.21 5.26 -31.45
C SER A 102 12.80 4.27 -32.45
N GLN A 103 13.87 3.53 -32.09
CA GLN A 103 14.44 2.49 -32.96
C GLN A 103 13.48 1.30 -33.13
N HIS A 104 12.77 0.91 -32.06
CA HIS A 104 11.88 -0.26 -32.07
C HIS A 104 10.58 -0.02 -31.26
N PRO A 105 9.72 0.91 -31.69
CA PRO A 105 8.52 1.29 -30.93
C PRO A 105 7.48 0.16 -30.86
N ILE A 106 7.39 -0.66 -31.91
CA ILE A 106 6.43 -1.77 -31.96
C ILE A 106 6.86 -2.89 -30.99
N LEU A 107 8.16 -3.19 -30.92
CA LEU A 107 8.70 -4.21 -30.02
C LEU A 107 8.56 -3.79 -28.56
N ILE A 108 8.82 -2.51 -28.24
CA ILE A 108 8.66 -2.01 -26.86
C ILE A 108 7.20 -2.03 -26.42
N LEU A 109 6.26 -1.64 -27.29
CA LEU A 109 4.83 -1.65 -26.99
C LEU A 109 4.35 -3.08 -26.70
N LEU A 110 4.71 -4.02 -27.56
CA LEU A 110 4.36 -5.42 -27.41
C LEU A 110 4.97 -6.02 -26.13
N LEU A 111 6.24 -5.70 -25.83
CA LEU A 111 6.91 -6.11 -24.59
C LEU A 111 6.17 -5.60 -23.34
N ILE A 112 5.76 -4.33 -23.32
CA ILE A 112 5.03 -3.74 -22.19
C ILE A 112 3.69 -4.45 -21.98
N ILE A 113 2.91 -4.64 -23.05
CA ILE A 113 1.59 -5.29 -22.95
C ILE A 113 1.73 -6.74 -22.47
N ILE A 114 2.64 -7.51 -23.08
CA ILE A 114 2.87 -8.91 -22.70
C ILE A 114 3.39 -8.98 -21.26
N SER A 115 4.39 -8.18 -20.89
CA SER A 115 4.95 -8.18 -19.54
C SER A 115 3.91 -7.79 -18.49
N THR A 116 3.05 -6.82 -18.79
CA THR A 116 1.98 -6.39 -17.88
C THR A 116 0.95 -7.49 -17.69
N LEU A 117 0.51 -8.13 -18.78
CA LEU A 117 -0.44 -9.23 -18.72
C LEU A 117 0.14 -10.43 -17.95
N LEU A 118 1.39 -10.77 -18.21
CA LEU A 118 2.10 -11.86 -17.54
C LEU A 118 2.27 -11.57 -16.04
N LEU A 119 2.63 -10.33 -15.68
CA LEU A 119 2.72 -9.89 -14.28
C LEU A 119 1.37 -9.98 -13.58
N LEU A 120 0.28 -9.51 -14.21
CA LEU A 120 -1.07 -9.58 -13.65
C LEU A 120 -1.53 -11.03 -13.44
N ILE A 121 -1.29 -11.92 -14.40
CA ILE A 121 -1.62 -13.36 -14.28
C ILE A 121 -0.81 -13.99 -13.14
N CYS A 122 0.49 -13.72 -13.07
CA CYS A 122 1.37 -14.26 -12.03
C CYS A 122 0.95 -13.79 -10.63
N VAL A 123 0.75 -12.48 -10.45
CA VAL A 123 0.27 -11.88 -9.19
C VAL A 123 -1.12 -12.42 -8.82
N GLY A 124 -2.02 -12.54 -9.81
CA GLY A 124 -3.34 -13.13 -9.62
C GLY A 124 -3.29 -14.58 -9.14
N PHE A 125 -2.46 -15.42 -9.77
CA PHE A 125 -2.28 -16.82 -9.39
C PHE A 125 -1.64 -16.98 -8.00
N VAL A 126 -0.60 -16.19 -7.71
CA VAL A 126 0.04 -16.16 -6.38
C VAL A 126 -0.97 -15.73 -5.32
N SER A 127 -1.76 -14.68 -5.60
CA SER A 127 -2.83 -14.21 -4.69
C SER A 127 -3.86 -15.31 -4.45
N GLN A 128 -4.36 -15.97 -5.49
CA GLN A 128 -5.31 -17.08 -5.36
C GLN A 128 -4.72 -18.24 -4.55
N LEU A 129 -3.47 -18.62 -4.78
CA LEU A 129 -2.79 -19.67 -4.02
C LEU A 129 -2.68 -19.32 -2.53
N PHE A 130 -2.33 -18.08 -2.21
CA PHE A 130 -2.28 -17.57 -0.83
C PHE A 130 -3.67 -17.62 -0.18
N VAL A 131 -4.70 -17.14 -0.89
CA VAL A 131 -6.05 -17.05 -0.36
C VAL A 131 -6.73 -18.43 -0.21
N THR A 132 -6.52 -19.36 -1.14
CA THR A 132 -7.01 -20.75 -1.02
C THR A 132 -6.43 -21.47 0.19
N LYS A 133 -5.21 -21.09 0.64
CA LYS A 133 -4.61 -21.65 1.86
C LYS A 133 -5.16 -21.02 3.15
N THR A 134 -5.83 -19.86 3.11
CA THR A 134 -6.10 -19.10 4.35
C THR A 134 -7.48 -18.47 4.57
N LEU A 135 -8.48 -18.48 3.68
CA LEU A 135 -9.93 -18.33 4.01
C LEU A 135 -10.77 -17.95 2.79
N PHE A 136 -11.66 -18.87 2.39
CA PHE A 136 -13.02 -18.57 1.90
C PHE A 136 -13.94 -19.77 2.21
N PRO A 137 -14.78 -19.75 3.27
CA PRO A 137 -16.01 -20.54 3.27
C PRO A 137 -16.96 -19.93 2.23
N SER A 138 -16.93 -20.48 1.02
CA SER A 138 -17.96 -20.22 0.00
C SER A 138 -19.29 -20.83 0.46
N LYS A 139 -20.09 -20.06 1.20
CA LYS A 139 -21.51 -20.34 1.44
C LYS A 139 -22.29 -19.04 1.38
N GLU A 140 -22.91 -18.71 0.23
CA GLU A 140 -24.13 -17.89 0.15
C GLU A 140 -24.65 -17.70 -1.29
N GLN A 141 -24.83 -18.79 -2.07
CA GLN A 141 -25.58 -18.68 -3.35
C GLN A 141 -26.60 -19.80 -3.63
N ASN A 142 -26.84 -20.76 -2.72
CA ASN A 142 -27.72 -21.90 -3.01
C ASN A 142 -29.01 -21.98 -2.17
N GLU A 143 -29.42 -20.93 -1.44
CA GLU A 143 -30.68 -20.93 -0.67
C GLU A 143 -31.77 -19.97 -1.17
N GLN A 144 -31.46 -18.96 -1.99
CA GLN A 144 -32.50 -18.04 -2.50
C GLN A 144 -33.31 -18.60 -3.68
N THR A 145 -32.91 -19.72 -4.29
CA THR A 145 -33.69 -20.37 -5.36
C THR A 145 -34.74 -21.35 -4.81
N LYS A 146 -34.81 -21.60 -3.49
CA LYS A 146 -35.75 -22.57 -2.90
C LYS A 146 -36.98 -21.96 -2.22
N LEU A 147 -37.15 -20.63 -2.27
CA LEU A 147 -38.28 -19.92 -1.65
C LEU A 147 -39.25 -19.29 -2.67
N GLY A 148 -39.06 -19.55 -3.97
CA GLY A 148 -39.89 -18.99 -5.05
C GLY A 148 -40.85 -19.97 -5.75
N GLU A 149 -40.82 -21.26 -5.41
CA GLU A 149 -41.68 -22.28 -6.05
C GLU A 149 -42.69 -22.88 -5.05
N GLY A 150 -43.44 -21.99 -4.39
CA GLY A 150 -44.47 -22.38 -3.44
C GLY A 150 -45.55 -21.31 -3.32
N ASN A 151 -46.28 -21.09 -4.41
CA ASN A 151 -47.66 -20.58 -4.41
C ASN A 151 -48.32 -20.93 -5.74
#